data_AF-A0A100HM87-F1
#
_entry.id   AF-A0A100HM87-F1
#
_cell.length_a   1.000
_cell.length_b   1.000
_cell.length_c   1.000
_cell.angle_alpha   90.00
_cell.angle_beta   90.00
_cell.angle_gamma   90.00
#
_symmetry.space_group_name_H-M   'P 1'
#
loop_
_entity.id
_entity.type
_entity.pdbx_description
1 polymer ?
#
loop_
_entity_poly.entity_id
_entity_poly.type
_entity_poly.pdbx_seq_one_letter_code
_entity_poly.pdbx_strand_id
1 'polypeptide(L)'
;MTPPCPIERHLNQPVPDWAPLVQAASPLLFALARRHDVRDPEEFAFQVLRRALAERRCWSRSGLPGRVWLCGLALQAARSASPPHLSGTAAS
;
A
#
# COMPACT_ATOMS: atom_id res chain seq x y z
N MET A 1 -1.82 -18.09 -20.62
CA MET A 1 -1.99 -16.76 -20.00
C MET A 1 -1.95 -16.92 -18.50
N THR A 2 -1.04 -16.25 -17.79
CA THR A 2 -0.99 -16.28 -16.33
C THR A 2 -2.18 -15.50 -15.79
N PRO A 3 -2.95 -16.03 -14.82
CA PRO A 3 -4.06 -15.29 -14.23
C PRO A 3 -3.54 -13.99 -13.57
N PRO A 4 -4.32 -12.88 -13.63
CA PRO A 4 -3.94 -11.65 -12.95
C PRO A 4 -3.82 -11.92 -11.45
N CYS A 5 -2.88 -11.23 -10.78
CA CYS A 5 -2.73 -11.47 -9.35
C CYS A 5 -4.02 -11.06 -8.61
N PRO A 6 -4.35 -11.70 -7.47
CA PRO A 6 -5.61 -11.43 -6.77
C PRO A 6 -5.84 -9.94 -6.47
N ILE A 7 -4.78 -9.21 -6.11
CA ILE A 7 -4.82 -7.75 -5.87
C ILE A 7 -5.29 -6.98 -7.12
N GLU A 8 -4.70 -7.27 -8.29
CA GLU A 8 -5.07 -6.62 -9.55
C GLU A 8 -6.51 -6.91 -9.94
N ARG A 9 -6.94 -8.17 -9.76
CA ARG A 9 -8.31 -8.58 -10.03
C ARG A 9 -9.30 -7.73 -9.24
N HIS A 10 -9.07 -7.54 -7.94
CA HIS A 10 -9.99 -6.79 -7.08
C HIS A 10 -9.92 -5.27 -7.28
N LEU A 11 -8.74 -4.70 -7.55
CA LEU A 11 -8.60 -3.27 -7.85
C LEU A 11 -9.30 -2.85 -9.15
N ASN A 12 -9.40 -3.76 -10.13
CA ASN A 12 -10.01 -3.50 -11.43
C ASN A 12 -11.54 -3.71 -11.47
N GLN A 13 -12.19 -4.14 -10.38
CA GLN A 13 -13.64 -4.32 -10.38
C GLN A 13 -14.36 -2.96 -10.49
N PRO A 14 -15.45 -2.83 -11.28
CA PRO A 14 -16.20 -1.58 -11.42
C PRO A 14 -16.63 -1.02 -10.05
N VAL A 15 -17.18 -1.91 -9.23
CA VAL A 15 -17.49 -1.68 -7.81
C VAL A 15 -16.46 -2.47 -6.99
N PRO A 16 -15.59 -1.79 -6.22
CA PRO A 16 -14.64 -2.49 -5.36
C PRO A 16 -15.38 -3.25 -4.25
N ASP A 17 -15.04 -4.53 -4.10
CA ASP A 17 -15.38 -5.28 -2.90
C ASP A 17 -14.18 -5.24 -1.94
N TRP A 18 -14.42 -4.65 -0.76
CA TRP A 18 -13.38 -4.46 0.24
C TRP A 18 -12.91 -5.77 0.85
N ALA A 19 -13.81 -6.70 1.15
CA ALA A 19 -13.44 -7.93 1.86
C ALA A 19 -12.39 -8.76 1.10
N PRO A 20 -12.56 -9.11 -0.18
CA PRO A 20 -11.57 -9.90 -0.91
C PRO A 20 -10.32 -9.08 -1.27
N LEU A 21 -10.43 -7.75 -1.44
CA LEU A 21 -9.27 -6.89 -1.65
C LEU A 21 -8.38 -6.86 -0.40
N VAL A 22 -8.97 -6.66 0.78
CA VAL A 22 -8.28 -6.71 2.06
C VAL A 22 -7.62 -8.08 2.24
N GLN A 23 -8.37 -9.16 2.04
CA GLN A 23 -7.83 -10.52 2.14
C GLN A 23 -6.61 -10.75 1.23
N ALA A 24 -6.66 -10.26 -0.02
CA ALA A 24 -5.57 -10.40 -0.98
C ALA A 24 -4.35 -9.52 -0.67
N ALA A 25 -4.55 -8.33 -0.10
CA ALA A 25 -3.50 -7.33 0.09
C ALA A 25 -2.88 -7.34 1.49
N SER A 26 -3.63 -7.72 2.53
CA SER A 26 -3.19 -7.66 3.93
C SER A 26 -1.86 -8.36 4.19
N PRO A 27 -1.57 -9.59 3.69
CA PRO A 27 -0.27 -10.21 3.95
C PRO A 27 0.92 -9.35 3.50
N LEU A 28 0.78 -8.68 2.35
CA LEU A 28 1.81 -7.78 1.84
C LEU A 28 1.90 -6.50 2.66
N LEU A 29 0.76 -5.87 2.97
CA LEU A 29 0.71 -4.59 3.68
C LEU A 29 1.20 -4.73 5.12
N PHE A 30 0.83 -5.80 5.82
CA PHE A 30 1.32 -6.08 7.18
C PHE A 30 2.81 -6.42 7.19
N ALA A 31 3.32 -7.14 6.18
CA ALA A 31 4.75 -7.38 6.07
C ALA A 31 5.53 -6.07 5.86
N LEU A 32 4.99 -5.14 5.07
CA LEU A 32 5.60 -3.82 4.87
C LEU A 32 5.48 -2.96 6.13
N ALA A 33 4.34 -2.94 6.80
CA ALA A 33 4.15 -2.23 8.06
C ALA A 33 5.19 -2.67 9.11
N ARG A 34 5.36 -3.99 9.27
CA ARG A 34 6.38 -4.57 10.17
C ARG A 34 7.81 -4.21 9.76
N ARG A 35 8.12 -4.24 8.46
CA ARG A 35 9.46 -3.89 7.96
C ARG A 35 9.83 -2.42 8.22
N HIS A 36 8.82 -1.55 8.33
CA HIS A 36 8.99 -0.12 8.49
C HIS A 36 8.59 0.39 9.89
N ASP A 37 8.47 -0.52 10.88
CA ASP A 37 8.12 -0.20 12.27
C ASP A 37 6.89 0.71 12.42
N VAL A 38 5.89 0.49 11.57
CA VAL A 38 4.65 1.26 11.61
C VAL A 38 3.87 0.91 12.87
N ARG A 39 3.54 1.93 13.67
CA ARG A 39 2.90 1.79 15.00
C ARG A 39 1.52 1.13 14.94
N ASP A 40 0.75 1.40 13.89
CA ASP A 40 -0.61 0.88 13.67
C ASP A 40 -0.70 0.24 12.28
N PRO A 41 -0.41 -1.07 12.15
CA PRO A 41 -0.44 -1.79 10.89
C PRO A 41 -1.82 -1.84 10.23
N GLU A 42 -2.88 -1.93 11.03
CA GLU A 42 -4.27 -1.99 10.59
C GLU A 42 -4.69 -0.67 9.92
N GLU A 43 -4.46 0.46 10.59
CA GLU A 43 -4.74 1.79 10.05
C GLU A 43 -3.87 2.06 8.82
N PHE A 44 -2.61 1.66 8.85
CA PHE A 44 -1.73 1.75 7.68
C PHE A 44 -2.26 0.98 6.49
N ALA A 45 -2.67 -0.28 6.67
CA ALA A 45 -3.22 -1.09 5.59
C ALA A 45 -4.51 -0.47 5.04
N PHE A 46 -5.39 0.01 5.91
CA PHE A 46 -6.60 0.72 5.52
C PHE A 46 -6.30 1.96 4.69
N GLN A 47 -5.38 2.82 5.13
CA GLN A 47 -5.01 4.04 4.41
C GLN A 47 -4.41 3.76 3.04
N VAL A 48 -3.55 2.74 2.93
CA VAL A 48 -2.96 2.33 1.65
C VAL A 48 -4.03 1.81 0.70
N LEU A 49 -4.96 0.96 1.17
CA LEU A 49 -6.04 0.42 0.33
C LEU A 49 -7.04 1.50 -0.10
N ARG A 50 -7.39 2.41 0.81
CA ARG A 50 -8.23 3.58 0.51
C ARG A 50 -7.62 4.43 -0.58
N ARG A 51 -6.32 4.70 -0.49
CA ARG A 51 -5.56 5.42 -1.52
C ARG A 51 -5.50 4.65 -2.84
N ALA A 52 -5.25 3.34 -2.79
CA ALA A 52 -5.23 2.49 -3.99
C ALA A 52 -6.58 2.51 -4.73
N LEU A 53 -7.71 2.51 -4.02
CA LEU A 53 -9.03 2.61 -4.66
C LEU A 53 -9.29 4.00 -5.25
N ALA A 54 -8.86 5.06 -4.58
CA ALA A 54 -8.99 6.42 -5.08
C ALA A 54 -8.15 6.65 -6.36
N GLU A 55 -6.95 6.07 -6.42
CA GLU A 55 -5.98 6.29 -7.49
C GLU A 55 -5.97 5.18 -8.56
N ARG A 56 -6.88 4.21 -8.50
CA ARG A 56 -6.91 3.03 -9.41
C ARG A 56 -6.93 3.38 -10.90
N ARG A 57 -7.52 4.51 -11.28
CA ARG A 57 -7.53 5.01 -12.68
C ARG A 57 -6.16 5.53 -13.14
N CYS A 58 -5.32 5.98 -12.22
CA CYS A 58 -3.94 6.35 -12.53
C CYS A 58 -3.10 5.10 -12.71
N TRP A 59 -3.29 4.12 -11.82
CA TRP A 59 -2.64 2.82 -11.94
C TRP A 59 -2.95 2.10 -13.26
N SER A 60 -4.22 2.03 -13.67
CA SER A 60 -4.60 1.35 -14.91
C SER A 60 -3.92 1.92 -16.17
N ARG A 61 -3.55 3.20 -16.14
CA ARG A 61 -2.79 3.88 -17.21
C ARG A 61 -1.28 3.66 -17.13
N SER A 62 -0.75 3.28 -15.96
CA SER A 62 0.69 3.10 -15.74
C SER A 62 1.26 1.81 -16.33
N GLY A 63 0.42 0.79 -16.54
CA GLY A 63 0.86 -0.55 -16.98
C GLY A 63 1.66 -1.33 -15.94
N LEU A 64 1.83 -0.80 -14.72
CA LEU A 64 2.54 -1.49 -13.64
C LEU A 64 1.74 -2.68 -13.11
N PRO A 65 2.40 -3.78 -12.69
CA PRO A 65 1.73 -4.82 -11.92
C PRO A 65 1.12 -4.22 -10.64
N GLY A 66 -0.13 -4.56 -10.34
CA GLY A 66 -0.87 -4.00 -9.21
C GLY A 66 -0.18 -4.23 -7.87
N ARG A 67 0.52 -5.36 -7.71
CA ARG A 67 1.35 -5.63 -6.52
C ARG A 67 2.51 -4.62 -6.40
N VAL A 68 3.20 -4.31 -7.50
CA VAL A 68 4.32 -3.37 -7.52
C VAL A 68 3.83 -1.96 -7.21
N TRP A 69 2.72 -1.56 -7.82
CA TRP A 69 2.10 -0.26 -7.56
C TRP A 69 1.65 -0.11 -6.10
N LEU A 70 0.99 -1.13 -5.55
CA LEU A 70 0.56 -1.14 -4.14
C LEU A 70 1.72 -1.05 -3.16
N CYS A 71 2.84 -1.75 -3.43
CA CYS A 71 4.07 -1.59 -2.66
C CYS A 71 4.58 -0.14 -2.70
N GLY A 72 4.53 0.52 -3.85
CA GLY A 72 4.92 1.93 -3.99
C GLY A 72 4.09 2.86 -3.09
N LEU A 73 2.76 2.68 -3.10
CA LEU A 73 1.86 3.44 -2.22
C LEU A 73 2.16 3.19 -0.73
N ALA A 74 2.36 1.93 -0.36
CA ALA A 74 2.70 1.52 1.00
C ALA A 74 4.02 2.13 1.49
N LEU A 75 5.06 2.12 0.63
CA LEU A 75 6.35 2.73 0.95
C LEU A 75 6.25 4.25 1.14
N GLN A 76 5.44 4.93 0.33
CA GLN A 76 5.17 6.36 0.50
C GLN A 76 4.46 6.63 1.84
N ALA A 77 3.44 5.83 2.16
CA ALA A 77 2.71 5.97 3.42
C ALA A 77 3.61 5.73 4.65
N ALA A 78 4.48 4.71 4.61
CA ALA A 78 5.40 4.39 5.70
C ALA A 78 6.43 5.51 5.96
N ARG A 79 6.92 6.14 4.88
CA ARG A 79 7.84 7.29 4.98
C ARG A 79 7.17 8.52 5.58
N SER A 80 5.92 8.78 5.23
CA SER A 80 5.15 9.91 5.79
C SER A 80 4.75 9.68 7.26
N ALA A 81 4.64 8.43 7.69
CA ALA A 81 4.32 8.06 9.08
C ALA A 81 5.54 8.08 10.00
N SER A 82 6.75 8.02 9.45
CA SER A 82 7.99 8.15 10.21
C SER A 82 8.27 9.64 10.48
N PRO A 83 8.48 10.08 11.74
CA PRO A 83 8.96 11.43 11.98
C PRO A 83 10.30 11.64 11.26
N PRO A 84 10.63 12.85 10.79
CA PRO A 84 11.96 13.12 10.27
C PRO A 84 12.96 12.75 11.37
N HIS A 85 13.85 11.80 11.07
CA HIS A 85 14.98 11.50 11.93
C HIS A 85 15.74 12.82 12.08
N LEU A 86 15.68 13.46 13.25
CA LEU A 86 16.57 14.55 13.61
C LEU A 86 17.97 13.96 13.75
N SER A 87 18.62 13.70 12.61
CA SER A 87 20.07 13.56 12.52
C SER A 87 20.65 14.96 12.54
N GLY A 88 20.70 15.52 13.75
CA GLY A 88 21.20 16.85 14.06
C GLY A 88 21.68 16.89 15.50
N THR A 89 22.60 16.00 15.85
CA THR A 89 23.52 16.20 16.96
C THR A 89 24.33 17.47 16.69
N ALA A 90 23.82 18.61 17.16
CA ALA A 90 24.65 19.77 17.42
C ALA A 90 25.10 19.65 18.88
N ALA A 91 26.39 19.39 19.03
CA ALA A 91 27.09 19.37 20.31
C ALA A 91 26.90 20.69 21.08
N SER A 92 26.84 20.59 22.40
CA SER A 92 27.23 21.65 23.33
C SER A 92 27.83 20.98 24.56
#